data_AF-A0A3D3GEY5-F1
#
_entry.id   AF-A0A3D3GEY5-F1
#
_cell.length_a   1.000
_cell.length_b   1.000
_cell.length_c   1.000
_cell.angle_alpha   90.00
_cell.angle_beta   90.00
_cell.angle_gamma   90.00
#
_symmetry.space_group_name_H-M   'P 1'
#
loop_
_entity.id
_entity.type
_entity.pdbx_description
1 polymer ?
#
loop_
_entity_poly.entity_id
_entity_poly.type
_entity_poly.pdbx_seq_one_letter_code
_entity_poly.pdbx_strand_id
1 'polypeptide(L)'
;MDNKFQETLLNAIAASTIKTLRDFCQIQPVIGQAFIKGKRDQQMFAVAGIIGLTSSVANGSVLLCFPMSVFAEIMKNMLGETVTEIKKENEDAAAELLNMIFGQTKAVLNKRGFSLEMAIPSVLRGGDVQSSYSKVHVVQVVPFSTPVGEFYIELLLNDVAAPKATATASVPPKVDTPAAQAAFFKPFLDSVMHTLKVQINVASKPGKPFLKKQSSDFSFDIAGIIGITSKSLSGSFMLSFKKEVFLKLIGKMFGEEPTDFQEGLDDAVSELVNIVLGAAKAVLNTQGHGIQMAIPTVVRGDSILSSPQHKKQGIVIPFTSDVGEFHVEVIINDQEPPAA
;
A
#
# COMPACT_ATOMS: atom_id res chain seq x y z
N MET A 1 -2.62 17.60 15.57
CA MET A 1 -1.72 17.88 14.44
C MET A 1 -0.66 18.91 14.81
N ASP A 2 0.60 18.48 14.92
CA ASP A 2 1.70 19.38 14.62
C ASP A 2 1.65 19.66 13.11
N ASN A 3 0.98 20.75 12.74
CA ASN A 3 0.69 21.16 11.37
C ASN A 3 1.96 21.16 10.49
N LYS A 4 3.13 21.31 11.12
CA LYS A 4 4.44 21.34 10.50
C LYS A 4 4.87 20.03 9.84
N PHE A 5 4.56 18.86 10.41
CA PHE A 5 4.96 17.58 9.80
C PHE A 5 4.17 17.31 8.52
N GLN A 6 2.85 17.39 8.59
CA GLN A 6 1.97 17.18 7.45
C GLN A 6 2.29 18.14 6.31
N GLU A 7 2.44 19.44 6.61
CA GLU A 7 2.83 20.44 5.62
C GLU A 7 4.20 20.13 5.01
N THR A 8 5.16 19.68 5.83
CA THR A 8 6.49 19.31 5.35
C THR A 8 6.47 18.06 4.46
N LEU A 9 5.72 17.02 4.83
CA LEU A 9 5.51 15.81 4.02
C LEU A 9 4.88 16.17 2.68
N LEU A 10 3.79 16.94 2.70
CA LEU A 10 3.09 17.36 1.50
C LEU A 10 4.02 18.17 0.58
N ASN A 11 4.73 19.15 1.12
CA ASN A 11 5.67 19.96 0.34
C ASN A 11 6.81 19.11 -0.23
N ALA A 12 7.33 18.14 0.54
CA ALA A 12 8.41 17.27 0.10
C ALA A 12 7.96 16.35 -1.05
N ILE A 13 6.78 15.72 -0.93
CA ILE A 13 6.29 14.85 -2.00
C ILE A 13 5.85 15.65 -3.23
N ALA A 14 5.17 16.78 -3.04
CA ALA A 14 4.79 17.66 -4.15
C ALA A 14 6.01 18.14 -4.94
N ALA A 15 7.05 18.61 -4.25
CA ALA A 15 8.30 19.04 -4.89
C ALA A 15 9.00 17.89 -5.61
N SER A 16 9.04 16.69 -5.00
CA SER A 16 9.64 15.49 -5.61
C SER A 16 8.88 15.05 -6.86
N THR A 17 7.54 15.10 -6.84
CA THR A 17 6.68 14.79 -7.98
C THR A 17 6.87 15.81 -9.10
N ILE A 18 6.80 17.12 -8.81
CA ILE A 18 6.99 18.18 -9.80
C ILE A 18 8.37 18.06 -10.45
N LYS A 19 9.42 17.88 -9.63
CA LYS A 19 10.79 17.72 -10.12
C LYS A 19 10.92 16.50 -11.01
N THR A 20 10.38 15.36 -10.60
CA THR A 20 10.51 14.11 -11.37
C THR A 20 9.77 14.20 -12.71
N LEU A 21 8.52 14.69 -12.71
CA LEU A 21 7.75 14.85 -13.94
C LEU A 21 8.37 15.88 -14.89
N ARG A 22 8.96 16.96 -14.36
CA ARG A 22 9.69 17.94 -15.17
C ARG A 22 10.94 17.34 -15.79
N ASP A 23 11.80 16.76 -14.95
CA ASP A 23 13.15 16.36 -15.34
C ASP A 23 13.13 15.14 -16.27
N PHE A 24 12.20 14.20 -16.07
CA PHE A 24 12.17 12.92 -16.78
C PHE A 24 11.00 12.76 -17.75
N CYS A 25 9.90 13.47 -17.53
CA CYS A 25 8.69 13.34 -18.35
C CYS A 25 8.37 14.61 -19.13
N GLN A 26 9.16 15.69 -19.00
CA GLN A 26 8.91 16.98 -19.64
C GLN A 26 7.51 17.55 -19.36
N ILE A 27 6.89 17.16 -18.25
CA ILE A 27 5.58 17.63 -17.81
C ILE A 27 5.82 18.60 -16.67
N GLN A 28 5.25 19.81 -16.77
CA GLN A 28 5.25 20.78 -15.68
C GLN A 28 3.87 20.77 -15.00
N PRO A 29 3.66 19.92 -13.99
CA PRO A 29 2.38 19.88 -13.31
C PRO A 29 2.20 21.13 -12.44
N VAL A 30 0.94 21.56 -12.30
CA VAL A 30 0.52 22.67 -11.45
C VAL A 30 -0.23 22.11 -10.26
N ILE A 31 0.26 22.38 -9.05
CA ILE A 31 -0.41 21.96 -7.82
C ILE A 31 -1.70 22.77 -7.60
N GLY A 32 -2.81 22.08 -7.37
CA GLY A 32 -4.11 22.68 -7.05
C GLY A 32 -4.39 22.73 -5.55
N GLN A 33 -5.58 23.22 -5.19
CA GLN A 33 -5.99 23.32 -3.80
C GLN A 33 -6.37 21.94 -3.23
N ALA A 34 -5.75 21.58 -2.12
CA ALA A 34 -6.06 20.35 -1.40
C ALA A 34 -7.52 20.32 -0.90
N PHE A 35 -8.12 19.13 -0.89
CA PHE A 35 -9.48 18.89 -0.39
C PHE A 35 -9.54 17.58 0.40
N ILE A 36 -10.63 17.36 1.14
CA ILE A 36 -10.84 16.09 1.85
C ILE A 36 -11.51 15.10 0.91
N LYS A 37 -11.02 13.85 0.87
CA LYS A 37 -11.57 12.78 0.03
C LYS A 37 -13.08 12.63 0.25
N GLY A 38 -13.84 12.44 -0.83
CA GLY A 38 -15.31 12.39 -0.82
C GLY A 38 -16.01 13.75 -0.79
N LYS A 39 -15.29 14.87 -0.63
CA LYS A 39 -15.86 16.23 -0.81
C LYS A 39 -15.87 16.71 -2.26
N ARG A 40 -15.09 16.07 -3.12
CA ARG A 40 -15.02 16.33 -4.56
C ARG A 40 -14.82 15.00 -5.27
N ASP A 41 -15.34 14.93 -6.49
CA ASP A 41 -15.10 13.78 -7.35
C ASP A 41 -13.63 13.67 -7.72
N GLN A 42 -13.15 12.44 -7.77
CA GLN A 42 -11.80 12.10 -8.13
C GLN A 42 -11.86 11.06 -9.23
N GLN A 43 -11.09 11.27 -10.30
CA GLN A 43 -11.01 10.30 -11.38
C GLN A 43 -10.39 8.99 -10.87
N MET A 44 -10.89 7.88 -11.42
CA MET A 44 -10.25 6.58 -11.25
C MET A 44 -8.85 6.63 -11.86
N PHE A 45 -7.95 5.88 -11.25
CA PHE A 45 -6.55 5.84 -11.66
C PHE A 45 -6.23 4.54 -12.37
N ALA A 46 -5.38 4.66 -13.39
CA ALA A 46 -4.86 3.56 -14.15
C ALA A 46 -3.66 2.94 -13.42
N VAL A 47 -2.81 3.80 -12.84
CA VAL A 47 -1.62 3.42 -12.07
C VAL A 47 -1.62 4.17 -10.75
N ALA A 48 -1.28 3.47 -9.66
CA ALA A 48 -0.99 4.11 -8.39
C ALA A 48 0.24 3.53 -7.69
N GLY A 49 0.99 4.40 -7.02
CA GLY A 49 2.00 4.01 -6.04
C GLY A 49 1.47 4.23 -4.63
N ILE A 50 1.49 3.20 -3.79
CA ILE A 50 1.17 3.29 -2.37
C ILE A 50 2.43 3.09 -1.53
N ILE A 51 2.61 3.91 -0.51
CA ILE A 51 3.65 3.73 0.50
C ILE A 51 3.09 3.95 1.91
N GLY A 52 3.40 3.02 2.81
CA GLY A 52 3.18 3.21 4.24
C GLY A 52 4.27 4.10 4.82
N LEU A 53 3.89 5.00 5.72
CA LEU A 53 4.81 5.88 6.43
C LEU A 53 4.67 5.67 7.94
N THR A 54 5.80 5.59 8.63
CA THR A 54 5.82 5.67 10.09
C THR A 54 6.95 6.58 10.57
N SER A 55 6.66 7.35 11.61
CA SER A 55 7.58 8.27 12.25
C SER A 55 7.29 8.36 13.74
N SER A 56 8.12 9.11 14.47
CA SER A 56 7.90 9.40 15.89
C SER A 56 6.67 10.25 16.17
N VAL A 57 6.14 10.96 15.17
CA VAL A 57 5.04 11.93 15.33
C VAL A 57 3.76 11.53 14.60
N ALA A 58 3.87 10.75 13.53
CA ALA A 58 2.75 10.39 12.67
C ALA A 58 2.95 9.02 12.00
N ASN A 59 1.85 8.33 11.73
CA ASN A 59 1.78 7.15 10.89
C ASN A 59 0.70 7.31 9.82
N GLY A 60 0.78 6.54 8.75
CA GLY A 60 -0.25 6.56 7.72
C GLY A 60 0.24 6.05 6.37
N SER A 61 -0.31 6.60 5.29
CA SER A 61 0.04 6.23 3.93
C SER A 61 0.01 7.42 2.98
N VAL A 62 0.80 7.31 1.91
CA VAL A 62 0.72 8.22 0.78
C VAL A 62 0.42 7.40 -0.48
N LEU A 63 -0.60 7.83 -1.22
CA LEU A 63 -0.93 7.32 -2.54
C LEU A 63 -0.64 8.39 -3.58
N LEU A 64 -0.01 8.01 -4.68
CA LEU A 64 0.16 8.83 -5.87
C LEU A 64 -0.54 8.13 -7.03
N CYS A 65 -1.61 8.76 -7.54
CA CYS A 65 -2.60 8.15 -8.42
C CYS A 65 -2.62 8.89 -9.78
N PHE A 66 -2.38 8.15 -10.87
CA PHE A 66 -2.40 8.68 -12.23
C PHE A 66 -3.54 8.06 -13.05
N PRO A 67 -4.49 8.88 -13.55
CA PRO A 67 -5.45 8.44 -14.57
C PRO A 67 -4.77 8.03 -15.87
N MET A 68 -5.48 7.27 -16.70
CA MET A 68 -4.94 6.70 -17.93
C MET A 68 -4.39 7.78 -18.89
N SER A 69 -5.07 8.93 -19.00
CA SER A 69 -4.62 10.02 -19.87
C SER A 69 -3.27 10.59 -19.43
N VAL A 70 -3.13 10.87 -18.14
CA VAL A 70 -1.89 11.41 -17.56
C VAL A 70 -0.77 10.38 -17.63
N PHE A 71 -1.06 9.12 -17.30
CA PHE A 71 -0.08 8.05 -17.39
C PHE A 71 0.41 7.84 -18.83
N ALA A 72 -0.49 7.83 -19.81
CA ALA A 72 -0.12 7.71 -21.22
C ALA A 72 0.79 8.87 -21.69
N GLU A 73 0.52 10.10 -21.23
CA GLU A 73 1.39 11.25 -21.52
C GLU A 73 2.78 11.13 -20.87
N ILE A 74 2.84 10.69 -19.61
CA ILE A 74 4.10 10.40 -18.92
C ILE A 74 4.92 9.38 -19.71
N MET A 75 4.32 8.26 -20.09
CA MET A 75 4.98 7.18 -20.81
C MET A 75 5.45 7.62 -22.20
N LYS A 76 4.62 8.39 -22.91
CA LYS A 76 4.97 8.96 -24.22
C LYS A 76 6.19 9.85 -24.13
N ASN A 77 6.27 10.70 -23.11
CA ASN A 77 7.41 11.62 -22.98
C ASN A 77 8.67 10.94 -22.44
N MET A 78 8.54 9.88 -21.64
CA MET A 78 9.67 9.12 -21.10
C MET A 78 10.28 8.15 -22.12
N LEU A 79 9.45 7.39 -22.84
CA LEU A 79 9.89 6.29 -23.71
C LEU A 79 9.66 6.56 -25.21
N GLY A 80 8.93 7.61 -25.58
CA GLY A 80 8.52 7.86 -26.96
C GLY A 80 7.35 6.99 -27.44
N GLU A 81 6.76 6.19 -26.55
CA GLU A 81 5.73 5.20 -26.88
C GLU A 81 4.33 5.69 -26.55
N THR A 82 3.38 5.51 -27.47
CA THR A 82 1.96 5.80 -27.19
C THR A 82 1.33 4.61 -26.47
N VAL A 83 0.92 4.82 -25.23
CA VAL A 83 0.33 3.80 -24.38
C VAL A 83 -1.20 3.91 -24.40
N THR A 84 -1.87 2.88 -24.92
CA THR A 84 -3.34 2.77 -24.90
C THR A 84 -3.87 1.83 -23.83
N GLU A 85 -3.00 0.98 -23.27
CA GLU A 85 -3.31 0.04 -22.20
C GLU A 85 -2.06 -0.20 -21.34
N ILE A 86 -2.25 -0.55 -20.07
CA ILE A 86 -1.12 -0.86 -19.19
C ILE A 86 -0.63 -2.27 -19.52
N LYS A 87 0.65 -2.37 -19.88
CA LYS A 87 1.31 -3.63 -20.23
C LYS A 87 2.54 -3.83 -19.36
N LYS A 88 3.18 -4.99 -19.53
CA LYS A 88 4.43 -5.29 -18.85
C LYS A 88 5.55 -4.32 -19.25
N GLU A 89 5.57 -3.84 -20.49
CA GLU A 89 6.64 -2.97 -21.00
C GLU A 89 6.61 -1.56 -20.36
N ASN A 90 5.42 -1.05 -20.02
CA ASN A 90 5.27 0.25 -19.35
C ASN A 90 5.19 0.16 -17.82
N GLU A 91 5.15 -1.05 -17.26
CA GLU A 91 5.18 -1.33 -15.83
C GLU A 91 6.46 -0.85 -15.17
N ASP A 92 7.60 -1.24 -15.74
CA ASP A 92 8.91 -1.01 -15.16
C ASP A 92 9.17 0.50 -15.03
N ALA A 93 8.81 1.26 -16.07
CA ALA A 93 8.88 2.72 -16.06
C ALA A 93 7.94 3.37 -15.03
N ALA A 94 6.71 2.86 -14.86
CA ALA A 94 5.79 3.35 -13.84
C ALA A 94 6.34 3.13 -12.43
N ALA A 95 6.88 1.93 -12.18
CA ALA A 95 7.48 1.57 -10.91
C ALA A 95 8.74 2.39 -10.62
N GLU A 96 9.60 2.60 -11.62
CA GLU A 96 10.79 3.43 -11.50
C GLU A 96 10.44 4.89 -11.20
N LEU A 97 9.45 5.46 -11.90
CA LEU A 97 8.98 6.82 -11.65
C LEU A 97 8.52 7.01 -10.20
N LEU A 98 7.63 6.12 -9.73
CA LEU A 98 7.11 6.16 -8.36
C LEU A 98 8.23 5.98 -7.32
N ASN A 99 9.17 5.07 -7.59
CA ASN A 99 10.34 4.85 -6.74
C ASN A 99 11.22 6.10 -6.64
N MET A 100 11.42 6.82 -7.75
CA MET A 100 12.19 8.08 -7.75
C MET A 100 11.50 9.15 -6.93
N ILE A 101 10.18 9.30 -7.04
CA ILE A 101 9.40 10.28 -6.28
C ILE A 101 9.47 9.97 -4.77
N PHE A 102 9.19 8.73 -4.37
CA PHE A 102 9.25 8.34 -2.96
C PHE A 102 10.67 8.41 -2.41
N GLY A 103 11.69 8.00 -3.17
CA GLY A 103 13.09 8.09 -2.76
C GLY A 103 13.55 9.53 -2.52
N GLN A 104 13.21 10.46 -3.42
CA GLN A 104 13.48 11.89 -3.25
C GLN A 104 12.74 12.46 -2.03
N THR A 105 11.48 12.07 -1.84
CA THR A 105 10.67 12.48 -0.68
C THR A 105 11.32 12.05 0.64
N LYS A 106 11.75 10.79 0.73
CA LYS A 106 12.49 10.26 1.89
C LYS A 106 13.70 11.12 2.23
N ALA A 107 14.52 11.41 1.21
CA ALA A 107 15.75 12.16 1.39
C ALA A 107 15.49 13.57 1.91
N VAL A 108 14.45 14.25 1.41
CA VAL A 108 14.07 15.60 1.89
C VAL A 108 13.61 15.55 3.34
N LEU A 109 12.77 14.58 3.72
CA LEU A 109 12.21 14.50 5.08
C LEU A 109 13.25 14.11 6.12
N ASN A 110 14.16 13.19 5.77
CA ASN A 110 15.26 12.81 6.66
C ASN A 110 16.23 13.98 6.88
N LYS A 111 16.53 14.77 5.85
CA LYS A 111 17.32 16.01 5.99
C LYS A 111 16.66 17.06 6.89
N ARG A 112 15.32 17.03 7.02
CA ARG A 112 14.56 17.91 7.91
C ARG A 112 14.40 17.35 9.33
N GLY A 113 15.03 16.21 9.65
CA GLY A 113 15.09 15.66 11.00
C GLY A 113 13.89 14.80 11.42
N PHE A 114 13.00 14.42 10.49
CA PHE A 114 11.81 13.63 10.82
C PHE A 114 12.08 12.12 10.93
N SER A 115 13.29 11.66 10.55
CA SER A 115 13.71 10.24 10.64
C SER A 115 12.63 9.27 10.16
N LEU A 116 12.21 9.43 8.91
CA LEU A 116 11.06 8.72 8.35
C LEU A 116 11.42 7.28 8.00
N GLU A 117 10.69 6.34 8.59
CA GLU A 117 10.71 4.93 8.18
C GLU A 117 9.59 4.72 7.17
N MET A 118 9.95 4.54 5.90
CA MET A 118 8.98 4.24 4.84
C MET A 118 8.99 2.75 4.51
N ALA A 119 7.78 2.21 4.35
CA ALA A 119 7.55 0.91 3.78
C ALA A 119 8.07 0.83 2.34
N ILE A 120 8.13 -0.39 1.81
CA ILE A 120 8.42 -0.59 0.39
C ILE A 120 7.19 -0.15 -0.41
N PRO A 121 7.33 0.74 -1.40
CA PRO A 121 6.21 1.11 -2.25
C PRO A 121 5.64 -0.12 -2.96
N SER A 122 4.31 -0.17 -3.08
CA SER A 122 3.64 -1.12 -3.97
C SER A 122 3.04 -0.36 -5.14
N VAL A 123 3.22 -0.90 -6.34
CA VAL A 123 2.64 -0.34 -7.56
C VAL A 123 1.41 -1.14 -7.90
N LEU A 124 0.30 -0.45 -8.15
CA LEU A 124 -1.00 -1.00 -8.50
C LEU A 124 -1.39 -0.52 -9.89
N ARG A 125 -2.02 -1.40 -10.67
CA ARG A 125 -2.44 -1.08 -12.04
C ARG A 125 -3.73 -1.81 -12.44
N GLY A 126 -4.58 -1.15 -13.22
CA GLY A 126 -5.86 -1.66 -13.71
C GLY A 126 -6.69 -0.53 -14.33
N GLY A 127 -7.67 -0.83 -15.18
CA GLY A 127 -8.34 0.18 -16.02
C GLY A 127 -9.12 1.26 -15.27
N ASP A 128 -9.60 0.96 -14.06
CA ASP A 128 -10.51 1.82 -13.29
C ASP A 128 -10.32 1.57 -11.78
N VAL A 129 -9.12 1.88 -11.27
CA VAL A 129 -8.83 1.67 -9.85
C VAL A 129 -9.28 2.88 -9.02
N GLN A 130 -9.90 2.59 -7.89
CA GLN A 130 -10.32 3.54 -6.88
C GLN A 130 -9.73 3.16 -5.53
N SER A 131 -9.30 4.16 -4.77
CA SER A 131 -8.88 3.99 -3.38
C SER A 131 -10.02 4.35 -2.43
N SER A 132 -10.07 3.64 -1.31
CA SER A 132 -10.99 3.87 -0.20
C SER A 132 -10.32 3.58 1.13
N TYR A 133 -10.93 4.10 2.19
CA TYR A 133 -10.37 4.15 3.53
C TYR A 133 -11.52 4.04 4.53
N SER A 134 -11.22 3.50 5.72
CA SER A 134 -12.21 3.45 6.80
C SER A 134 -12.75 4.86 7.11
N LYS A 135 -14.07 4.97 7.32
CA LYS A 135 -14.79 6.25 7.54
C LYS A 135 -14.27 7.06 8.73
N VAL A 136 -13.52 6.44 9.64
CA VAL A 136 -12.92 7.12 10.81
C VAL A 136 -11.70 7.97 10.45
N HIS A 137 -11.14 7.79 9.24
CA HIS A 137 -9.92 8.45 8.81
C HIS A 137 -10.18 9.61 7.86
N VAL A 138 -9.43 10.70 8.06
CA VAL A 138 -9.49 11.87 7.18
C VAL A 138 -8.35 11.78 6.17
N VAL A 139 -8.70 11.77 4.88
CA VAL A 139 -7.73 11.71 3.78
C VAL A 139 -7.69 13.04 3.06
N GLN A 140 -6.51 13.65 3.00
CA GLN A 140 -6.26 14.86 2.23
C GLN A 140 -5.86 14.48 0.80
N VAL A 141 -6.56 15.02 -0.19
CA VAL A 141 -6.28 14.83 -1.62
C VAL A 141 -5.73 16.13 -2.18
N VAL A 142 -4.62 16.04 -2.89
CA VAL A 142 -3.95 17.17 -3.54
C VAL A 142 -3.92 16.94 -5.05
N PRO A 143 -4.70 17.70 -5.83
CA PRO A 143 -4.72 17.56 -7.27
C PRO A 143 -3.52 18.26 -7.90
N PHE A 144 -3.06 17.71 -9.02
CA PHE A 144 -2.05 18.30 -9.89
C PHE A 144 -2.57 18.30 -11.31
N SER A 145 -2.66 19.47 -11.93
CA SER A 145 -3.13 19.62 -13.29
C SER A 145 -1.96 19.50 -14.27
N THR A 146 -2.15 18.74 -15.35
CA THR A 146 -1.27 18.61 -16.52
C THR A 146 -2.06 18.98 -17.79
N PRO A 147 -1.42 19.08 -18.97
CA PRO A 147 -2.13 19.37 -20.22
C PRO A 147 -3.25 18.39 -20.59
N VAL A 148 -3.19 17.14 -20.13
CA VAL A 148 -4.15 16.07 -20.49
C VAL A 148 -5.10 15.64 -19.36
N GLY A 149 -5.02 16.27 -18.19
CA GLY A 149 -5.89 15.95 -17.06
C GLY A 149 -5.27 16.24 -15.70
N GLU A 150 -5.92 15.73 -14.65
CA GLU A 150 -5.42 15.83 -13.29
C GLU A 150 -4.93 14.48 -12.78
N PHE A 151 -3.91 14.50 -11.93
CA PHE A 151 -3.52 13.36 -11.10
C PHE A 151 -3.51 13.79 -9.64
N TYR A 152 -3.47 12.83 -8.71
CA TYR A 152 -3.73 13.12 -7.30
C TYR A 152 -2.67 12.51 -6.39
N ILE A 153 -2.34 13.24 -5.33
CA ILE A 153 -1.69 12.67 -4.15
C ILE A 153 -2.73 12.58 -3.04
N GLU A 154 -2.91 11.39 -2.48
CA GLU A 154 -3.72 11.18 -1.29
C GLU A 154 -2.80 10.98 -0.09
N LEU A 155 -3.03 11.74 0.98
CA LEU A 155 -2.31 11.64 2.23
C LEU A 155 -3.28 11.24 3.34
N LEU A 156 -2.98 10.12 3.96
CA LEU A 156 -3.60 9.67 5.20
C LEU A 156 -2.55 9.78 6.30
N LEU A 157 -2.83 10.56 7.33
CA LEU A 157 -1.94 10.73 8.49
C LEU A 157 -2.76 10.68 9.78
N ASN A 158 -2.32 9.87 10.74
CA ASN A 158 -2.79 9.92 12.11
C ASN A 158 -1.63 10.30 13.05
N ASP A 159 -1.98 11.01 14.12
CA ASP A 159 -1.06 11.32 15.21
C ASP A 159 -0.65 10.00 15.91
N VAL A 160 0.66 9.82 16.11
CA VAL A 160 1.16 8.69 16.91
C VAL A 160 1.20 9.14 18.37
N ALA A 161 0.49 8.43 19.24
CA ALA A 161 0.59 8.66 20.68
C ALA A 161 2.06 8.54 21.11
N ALA A 162 2.55 9.49 21.91
CA ALA A 162 3.94 9.53 22.37
C ALA A 162 4.40 8.14 22.83
N PRO A 163 5.57 7.66 22.38
CA PRO A 163 6.00 6.31 22.68
C PRO A 163 6.02 6.09 24.19
N LYS A 164 5.21 5.14 24.67
CA LYS A 164 5.34 4.65 26.04
C LYS A 164 6.73 4.01 26.14
N ALA A 165 7.57 4.55 27.01
CA ALA A 165 8.90 4.01 27.26
C ALA A 165 8.76 2.55 27.68
N THR A 166 9.11 1.61 26.80
CA THR A 166 9.22 0.20 27.20
C THR A 166 10.28 -0.56 26.41
N ALA A 167 11.00 -1.36 27.20
CA ALA A 167 11.91 -2.46 26.92
C ALA A 167 13.25 -2.15 26.26
N THR A 168 14.30 -2.58 26.98
CA THR A 168 15.71 -2.66 26.61
C THR A 168 15.91 -3.10 25.16
N ALA A 169 16.82 -2.41 24.46
CA ALA A 169 17.19 -2.68 23.08
C ALA A 169 17.82 -4.08 22.93
N SER A 170 16.99 -5.10 22.71
CA SER A 170 17.45 -6.32 22.05
C SER A 170 17.61 -6.03 20.57
N VAL A 171 18.70 -6.52 19.96
CA VAL A 171 18.87 -6.50 18.51
C VAL A 171 17.70 -7.29 17.90
N PRO A 172 16.88 -6.69 17.00
CA PRO A 172 15.78 -7.41 16.38
C PRO A 172 16.27 -8.64 15.61
N PRO A 173 15.46 -9.71 15.51
CA PRO A 173 15.82 -10.87 14.71
C PRO A 173 15.95 -10.48 13.24
N LYS A 174 17.03 -10.93 12.58
CA LYS A 174 17.19 -10.81 11.12
C LYS A 174 16.23 -11.73 10.38
N VAL A 175 15.76 -11.30 9.20
CA VAL A 175 14.84 -12.06 8.35
C VAL A 175 15.46 -12.29 6.97
N ASP A 176 16.73 -12.72 6.98
CA ASP A 176 17.62 -12.87 5.82
C ASP A 176 17.70 -14.31 5.28
N THR A 177 17.25 -15.31 6.06
CA THR A 177 17.20 -16.71 5.64
C THR A 177 15.78 -17.16 5.30
N PRO A 178 15.59 -18.17 4.42
CA PRO A 178 14.27 -18.72 4.13
C PRO A 178 13.52 -19.22 5.38
N ALA A 179 14.24 -19.77 6.36
CA ALA A 179 13.66 -20.23 7.62
C ALA A 179 13.16 -19.05 8.48
N ALA A 180 13.94 -17.97 8.57
CA ALA A 180 13.53 -16.76 9.28
C ALA A 180 12.33 -16.09 8.60
N GLN A 181 12.32 -16.03 7.26
CA GLN A 181 11.18 -15.53 6.47
C GLN A 181 9.91 -16.34 6.74
N ALA A 182 9.99 -17.67 6.74
CA ALA A 182 8.86 -18.53 7.07
C ALA A 182 8.34 -18.29 8.50
N ALA A 183 9.26 -18.15 9.48
CA ALA A 183 8.89 -17.84 10.86
C ALA A 183 8.21 -16.47 11.00
N PHE A 184 8.65 -15.48 10.23
CA PHE A 184 8.07 -14.14 10.20
C PHE A 184 6.68 -14.12 9.52
N PHE A 185 6.49 -14.86 8.43
CA PHE A 185 5.19 -14.89 7.72
C PHE A 185 4.14 -15.73 8.42
N LYS A 186 4.53 -16.77 9.15
CA LYS A 186 3.61 -17.69 9.81
C LYS A 186 2.57 -16.97 10.69
N PRO A 187 2.92 -15.98 11.55
CA PRO A 187 1.95 -15.19 12.29
C PRO A 187 0.89 -14.48 11.44
N PHE A 188 1.25 -13.98 10.25
CA PHE A 188 0.28 -13.38 9.33
C PHE A 188 -0.69 -14.43 8.78
N LEU A 189 -0.17 -15.58 8.34
CA LEU A 189 -1.00 -16.65 7.78
C LEU A 189 -1.95 -17.24 8.84
N ASP A 190 -1.44 -17.49 10.04
CA ASP A 190 -2.23 -17.96 11.18
C ASP A 190 -3.32 -16.94 11.54
N SER A 191 -2.99 -15.64 11.51
CA SER A 191 -3.94 -14.56 11.81
C SER A 191 -5.04 -14.46 10.75
N VAL A 192 -4.72 -14.64 9.46
CA VAL A 192 -5.72 -14.69 8.38
C VAL A 192 -6.67 -15.86 8.59
N MET A 193 -6.15 -17.08 8.79
CA MET A 193 -6.98 -18.27 9.03
C MET A 193 -7.87 -18.10 10.27
N HIS A 194 -7.30 -17.61 11.36
CA HIS A 194 -8.03 -17.37 12.60
C HIS A 194 -9.12 -16.31 12.42
N THR A 195 -8.80 -15.18 11.79
CA THR A 195 -9.74 -14.08 11.57
C THR A 195 -10.93 -14.53 10.73
N LEU A 196 -10.68 -15.16 9.57
CA LEU A 196 -11.76 -15.64 8.71
C LEU A 196 -12.61 -16.71 9.42
N LYS A 197 -11.98 -17.59 10.21
CA LYS A 197 -12.70 -18.65 10.93
C LYS A 197 -13.54 -18.13 12.08
N VAL A 198 -13.02 -17.19 12.88
CA VAL A 198 -13.69 -16.70 14.09
C VAL A 198 -14.68 -15.59 13.76
N GLN A 199 -14.31 -14.65 12.88
CA GLN A 199 -15.14 -13.46 12.60
C GLN A 199 -16.22 -13.72 11.54
N ILE A 200 -15.94 -14.59 10.56
CA ILE A 200 -16.82 -14.80 9.39
C ILE A 200 -17.29 -16.26 9.27
N ASN A 201 -16.80 -17.16 10.13
CA ASN A 201 -17.03 -18.60 10.05
C ASN A 201 -16.68 -19.20 8.67
N VAL A 202 -15.59 -18.72 8.08
CA VAL A 202 -15.03 -19.24 6.82
C VAL A 202 -13.75 -19.99 7.13
N ALA A 203 -13.71 -21.27 6.78
CA ALA A 203 -12.48 -22.04 6.82
C ALA A 203 -11.61 -21.68 5.61
N SER A 204 -10.32 -21.50 5.83
CA SER A 204 -9.35 -21.26 4.76
C SER A 204 -8.09 -22.09 4.98
N LYS A 205 -7.38 -22.39 3.89
CA LYS A 205 -6.13 -23.15 3.91
C LYS A 205 -5.09 -22.48 3.00
N PRO A 206 -3.87 -22.22 3.50
CA PRO A 206 -2.80 -21.71 2.67
C PRO A 206 -2.34 -22.79 1.68
N GLY A 207 -2.19 -22.39 0.43
CA GLY A 207 -1.53 -23.16 -0.62
C GLY A 207 -0.02 -22.99 -0.59
N LYS A 208 0.65 -23.39 -1.68
CA LYS A 208 2.10 -23.31 -1.79
C LYS A 208 2.55 -21.86 -2.00
N PRO A 209 3.40 -21.28 -1.14
CA PRO A 209 3.97 -19.97 -1.38
C PRO A 209 4.78 -19.94 -2.66
N PHE A 210 4.72 -18.84 -3.39
CA PHE A 210 5.55 -18.60 -4.56
C PHE A 210 6.13 -17.18 -4.52
N LEU A 211 7.33 -17.05 -5.08
CA LEU A 211 7.93 -15.76 -5.32
C LEU A 211 7.20 -15.12 -6.47
N LYS A 212 6.70 -13.91 -6.26
CA LYS A 212 6.03 -13.14 -7.30
C LYS A 212 7.00 -12.89 -8.44
N LYS A 213 6.74 -13.51 -9.59
CA LYS A 213 7.45 -13.20 -10.82
C LYS A 213 6.80 -11.97 -11.44
N GLN A 214 7.47 -11.34 -12.40
CA GLN A 214 6.95 -10.14 -13.06
C GLN A 214 5.49 -10.38 -13.53
N SER A 215 4.56 -9.73 -12.83
CA SER A 215 3.38 -9.05 -13.37
C SER A 215 2.18 -9.87 -13.89
N SER A 216 2.26 -11.20 -13.98
CA SER A 216 1.19 -12.03 -14.57
C SER A 216 0.60 -13.12 -13.69
N ASP A 217 1.00 -13.25 -12.43
CA ASP A 217 0.68 -14.47 -11.65
C ASP A 217 -0.78 -14.50 -11.15
N PHE A 218 -1.35 -13.37 -10.75
CA PHE A 218 -2.77 -13.24 -10.39
C PHE A 218 -3.23 -11.78 -10.45
N SER A 219 -4.51 -11.57 -10.70
CA SER A 219 -5.18 -10.27 -10.53
C SER A 219 -6.25 -10.34 -9.47
N PHE A 220 -6.62 -9.20 -8.89
CA PHE A 220 -7.63 -9.07 -7.86
C PHE A 220 -8.54 -7.88 -8.15
N ASP A 221 -9.72 -7.84 -7.56
CA ASP A 221 -10.67 -6.74 -7.79
C ASP A 221 -10.83 -5.84 -6.56
N ILE A 222 -10.42 -6.33 -5.39
CA ILE A 222 -10.31 -5.57 -4.15
C ILE A 222 -9.13 -6.05 -3.31
N ALA A 223 -8.41 -5.14 -2.69
CA ALA A 223 -7.35 -5.46 -1.74
C ALA A 223 -7.26 -4.45 -0.61
N GLY A 224 -6.96 -4.95 0.60
CA GLY A 224 -6.49 -4.12 1.71
C GLY A 224 -4.98 -4.24 1.82
N ILE A 225 -4.29 -3.10 1.81
CA ILE A 225 -2.83 -3.00 1.81
C ILE A 225 -2.39 -2.23 3.05
N ILE A 226 -1.40 -2.74 3.78
CA ILE A 226 -0.87 -2.09 4.97
C ILE A 226 0.66 -2.16 5.02
N GLY A 227 1.30 -1.06 5.42
CA GLY A 227 2.74 -1.01 5.62
C GLY A 227 3.17 -1.81 6.85
N ILE A 228 4.30 -2.52 6.73
CA ILE A 228 5.00 -3.16 7.86
C ILE A 228 6.25 -2.33 8.12
N THR A 229 6.46 -1.91 9.37
CA THR A 229 7.63 -1.12 9.75
C THR A 229 8.10 -1.49 11.15
N SER A 230 9.41 -1.59 11.33
CA SER A 230 10.12 -1.82 12.58
C SER A 230 11.55 -1.27 12.46
N LYS A 231 12.31 -1.32 13.55
CA LYS A 231 13.71 -0.86 13.57
C LYS A 231 14.62 -1.52 12.54
N SER A 232 14.35 -2.77 12.17
CA SER A 232 15.21 -3.56 11.27
C SER A 232 14.51 -4.05 10.02
N LEU A 233 13.19 -3.84 9.88
CA LEU A 233 12.40 -4.36 8.76
C LEU A 233 11.41 -3.30 8.27
N SER A 234 11.31 -3.19 6.95
CA SER A 234 10.24 -2.46 6.26
C SER A 234 9.57 -3.39 5.26
N GLY A 235 8.29 -3.19 5.00
CA GLY A 235 7.57 -4.07 4.10
C GLY A 235 6.13 -3.64 3.88
N SER A 236 5.35 -4.52 3.26
CA SER A 236 3.90 -4.40 3.18
C SER A 236 3.24 -5.77 3.28
N PHE A 237 2.01 -5.76 3.76
CA PHE A 237 1.09 -6.88 3.74
C PHE A 237 -0.11 -6.48 2.88
N MET A 238 -0.54 -7.36 2.00
CA MET A 238 -1.75 -7.19 1.20
C MET A 238 -2.61 -8.45 1.29
N LEU A 239 -3.91 -8.25 1.52
CA LEU A 239 -4.94 -9.27 1.44
C LEU A 239 -5.87 -8.90 0.28
N SER A 240 -5.99 -9.77 -0.71
CA SER A 240 -6.69 -9.46 -1.97
C SER A 240 -7.63 -10.56 -2.44
N PHE A 241 -8.72 -10.13 -3.08
CA PHE A 241 -9.84 -10.99 -3.47
C PHE A 241 -10.32 -10.65 -4.89
N LYS A 242 -10.85 -11.65 -5.59
CA LYS A 242 -11.77 -11.43 -6.70
C LYS A 242 -13.11 -10.92 -6.17
N LYS A 243 -13.82 -10.12 -6.96
CA LYS A 243 -15.11 -9.49 -6.60
C LYS A 243 -16.09 -10.54 -6.10
N GLU A 244 -16.28 -11.61 -6.86
CA GLU A 244 -17.20 -12.71 -6.51
C GLU A 244 -16.84 -13.42 -5.19
N VAL A 245 -15.55 -13.55 -4.86
CA VAL A 245 -15.09 -14.17 -3.61
C VAL A 245 -15.31 -13.23 -2.44
N PHE A 246 -15.02 -11.94 -2.63
CA PHE A 246 -15.23 -10.92 -1.61
C PHE A 246 -16.72 -10.77 -1.26
N LEU A 247 -17.61 -10.70 -2.26
CA LEU A 247 -19.05 -10.55 -2.02
C LEU A 247 -19.62 -11.74 -1.25
N LYS A 248 -19.21 -12.98 -1.58
CA LYS A 248 -19.56 -14.18 -0.80
C LYS A 248 -19.02 -14.14 0.62
N LEU A 249 -17.78 -13.69 0.80
CA LEU A 249 -17.16 -13.55 2.12
C LEU A 249 -17.95 -12.58 2.99
N ILE A 250 -18.27 -11.41 2.45
CA ILE A 250 -19.02 -10.37 3.15
C ILE A 250 -20.48 -10.78 3.37
N GLY A 251 -21.07 -11.53 2.43
CA GLY A 251 -22.40 -12.10 2.59
C GLY A 251 -22.51 -13.04 3.79
N LYS A 252 -21.47 -13.81 4.09
CA LYS A 252 -21.41 -14.60 5.32
C LYS A 252 -21.30 -13.75 6.60
N MET A 253 -20.68 -12.58 6.51
CA MET A 253 -20.53 -11.66 7.66
C MET A 253 -21.82 -10.94 8.00
N PHE A 254 -22.58 -10.48 7.00
CA PHE A 254 -23.82 -9.70 7.21
C PHE A 254 -25.11 -10.50 7.04
N GLY A 255 -25.04 -11.74 6.55
CA GLY A 255 -26.20 -12.62 6.36
C GLY A 255 -26.94 -12.46 5.02
N GLU A 256 -26.52 -11.51 4.18
CA GLU A 256 -27.03 -11.28 2.83
C GLU A 256 -25.86 -11.03 1.88
N GLU A 257 -25.80 -11.78 0.76
CA GLU A 257 -24.75 -11.65 -0.25
C GLU A 257 -25.05 -10.47 -1.19
N PRO A 258 -24.24 -9.39 -1.16
CA PRO A 258 -24.46 -8.26 -2.07
C PRO A 258 -24.12 -8.68 -3.51
N THR A 259 -24.85 -8.13 -4.48
CA THR A 259 -24.60 -8.42 -5.91
C THR A 259 -23.48 -7.57 -6.51
N ASP A 260 -23.15 -6.45 -5.87
CA ASP A 260 -22.11 -5.52 -6.32
C ASP A 260 -21.45 -4.81 -5.12
N PHE A 261 -20.36 -4.09 -5.37
CA PHE A 261 -19.75 -3.18 -4.41
C PHE A 261 -20.75 -2.07 -4.02
N GLN A 262 -21.04 -1.98 -2.74
CA GLN A 262 -21.89 -0.95 -2.14
C GLN A 262 -21.07 -0.06 -1.20
N GLU A 263 -21.59 1.12 -0.90
CA GLU A 263 -20.95 2.03 0.06
C GLU A 263 -20.76 1.32 1.42
N GLY A 264 -19.55 1.36 1.97
CA GLY A 264 -19.21 0.73 3.24
C GLY A 264 -18.73 -0.72 3.14
N LEU A 265 -18.86 -1.40 1.98
CA LEU A 265 -18.24 -2.73 1.82
C LEU A 265 -16.70 -2.65 1.84
N ASP A 266 -16.14 -1.54 1.36
CA ASP A 266 -14.71 -1.26 1.42
C ASP A 266 -14.20 -1.21 2.88
N ASP A 267 -15.04 -0.80 3.84
CA ASP A 267 -14.65 -0.78 5.26
C ASP A 267 -14.36 -2.20 5.76
N ALA A 268 -15.11 -3.20 5.29
CA ALA A 268 -14.97 -4.58 5.76
C ALA A 268 -13.59 -5.18 5.45
N VAL A 269 -13.03 -4.92 4.26
CA VAL A 269 -11.67 -5.38 3.95
C VAL A 269 -10.62 -4.63 4.77
N SER A 270 -10.83 -3.34 5.05
CA SER A 270 -9.92 -2.56 5.90
C SER A 270 -9.90 -3.09 7.34
N GLU A 271 -11.07 -3.42 7.90
CA GLU A 271 -11.19 -3.99 9.25
C GLU A 271 -10.58 -5.40 9.32
N LEU A 272 -10.77 -6.23 8.29
CA LEU A 272 -10.12 -7.54 8.23
C LEU A 272 -8.60 -7.45 8.24
N VAL A 273 -8.03 -6.56 7.42
CA VAL A 273 -6.57 -6.34 7.40
C VAL A 273 -6.08 -5.80 8.74
N ASN A 274 -6.84 -4.91 9.37
CA ASN A 274 -6.51 -4.36 10.69
C ASN A 274 -6.49 -5.43 11.78
N ILE A 275 -7.49 -6.32 11.83
CA ILE A 275 -7.56 -7.44 12.78
C ILE A 275 -6.40 -8.41 12.56
N VAL A 276 -6.14 -8.78 11.30
CA VAL A 276 -5.04 -9.68 10.94
C VAL A 276 -3.69 -9.10 11.37
N LEU A 277 -3.43 -7.82 11.09
CA LEU A 277 -2.19 -7.18 11.49
C LEU A 277 -2.06 -7.12 13.01
N GLY A 278 -3.13 -6.77 13.73
CA GLY A 278 -3.13 -6.70 15.19
C GLY A 278 -2.74 -8.04 15.83
N ALA A 279 -3.32 -9.14 15.35
CA ALA A 279 -3.01 -10.49 15.81
C ALA A 279 -1.57 -10.92 15.46
N ALA A 280 -1.14 -10.70 14.22
CA ALA A 280 0.22 -11.05 13.77
C ALA A 280 1.28 -10.27 14.55
N LYS A 281 1.06 -8.96 14.75
CA LYS A 281 1.93 -8.07 15.53
C LYS A 281 2.09 -8.55 16.97
N ALA A 282 1.00 -8.99 17.62
CA ALA A 282 1.07 -9.46 19.00
C ALA A 282 2.09 -10.60 19.13
N VAL A 283 2.05 -11.56 18.22
CA VAL A 283 2.99 -12.68 18.17
C VAL A 283 4.40 -12.22 17.80
N LEU A 284 4.57 -11.47 16.71
CA LEU A 284 5.88 -11.01 16.23
C LEU A 284 6.62 -10.12 17.24
N ASN A 285 5.89 -9.34 18.05
CA ASN A 285 6.50 -8.51 19.07
C ASN A 285 6.97 -9.31 20.28
N THR A 286 6.34 -10.45 20.61
CA THR A 286 6.92 -11.40 21.59
C THR A 286 8.19 -12.07 21.08
N GLN A 287 8.39 -12.11 19.75
CA GLN A 287 9.61 -12.61 19.11
C GLN A 287 10.68 -11.52 18.92
N GLY A 288 10.43 -10.29 19.37
CA GLY A 288 11.41 -9.20 19.34
C GLY A 288 11.45 -8.38 18.04
N HIS A 289 10.51 -8.57 17.09
CA HIS A 289 10.50 -7.82 15.83
C HIS A 289 10.10 -6.34 16.01
N GLY A 290 9.24 -6.01 16.97
CA GLY A 290 8.85 -4.62 17.25
C GLY A 290 8.09 -3.95 16.09
N ILE A 291 7.16 -4.67 15.45
CA ILE A 291 6.29 -4.17 14.39
C ILE A 291 5.41 -3.03 14.91
N GLN A 292 5.38 -1.94 14.16
CA GLN A 292 4.61 -0.73 14.41
C GLN A 292 3.18 -0.84 13.85
N MET A 293 2.25 -0.03 14.37
CA MET A 293 0.89 0.06 13.82
C MET A 293 0.91 0.91 12.54
N ALA A 294 0.22 0.45 11.51
CA ALA A 294 -0.05 1.19 10.29
C ALA A 294 -1.57 1.20 10.02
N ILE A 295 -1.98 1.97 9.02
CA ILE A 295 -3.38 2.08 8.63
C ILE A 295 -3.57 1.40 7.28
N PRO A 296 -4.55 0.50 7.13
CA PRO A 296 -4.82 -0.12 5.84
C PRO A 296 -5.34 0.91 4.84
N THR A 297 -4.90 0.80 3.59
CA THR A 297 -5.54 1.44 2.44
C THR A 297 -6.24 0.39 1.61
N VAL A 298 -7.45 0.67 1.17
CA VAL A 298 -8.24 -0.21 0.33
C VAL A 298 -8.14 0.27 -1.11
N VAL A 299 -7.98 -0.67 -2.03
CA VAL A 299 -8.02 -0.42 -3.46
C VAL A 299 -8.99 -1.38 -4.10
N ARG A 300 -9.78 -0.87 -5.04
CA ARG A 300 -10.77 -1.65 -5.80
C ARG A 300 -10.82 -1.22 -7.26
N GLY A 301 -11.16 -2.13 -8.15
CA GLY A 301 -11.16 -1.92 -9.59
C GLY A 301 -11.01 -3.25 -10.32
N ASP A 302 -11.28 -3.30 -11.61
CA ASP A 302 -11.32 -4.58 -12.30
C ASP A 302 -9.92 -5.10 -12.64
N SER A 303 -9.64 -6.34 -12.25
CA SER A 303 -8.41 -7.06 -12.60
C SER A 303 -7.13 -6.28 -12.29
N ILE A 304 -7.05 -5.74 -11.08
CA ILE A 304 -5.86 -5.06 -10.57
C ILE A 304 -4.71 -6.05 -10.49
N LEU A 305 -3.55 -5.60 -10.96
CA LEU A 305 -2.27 -6.26 -10.78
C LEU A 305 -1.45 -5.41 -9.81
N SER A 306 -0.73 -6.07 -8.92
CA SER A 306 0.28 -5.41 -8.08
C SER A 306 1.67 -5.87 -8.49
N SER A 307 2.68 -5.01 -8.34
CA SER A 307 4.07 -5.34 -8.63
C SER A 307 5.01 -4.86 -7.52
N PRO A 308 5.86 -5.76 -6.98
CA PRO A 308 6.89 -5.38 -6.02
C PRO A 308 8.11 -4.77 -6.72
N GLN A 309 8.94 -4.05 -5.97
CA GLN A 309 10.16 -3.41 -6.46
C GLN A 309 11.12 -4.40 -7.18
N HIS A 310 11.66 -4.02 -8.35
CA HIS A 310 12.53 -4.81 -9.25
C HIS A 310 13.72 -5.58 -8.66
N LYS A 311 14.09 -5.33 -7.40
CA LYS A 311 15.21 -6.01 -6.72
C LYS A 311 14.80 -6.91 -5.56
N LYS A 312 13.52 -6.96 -5.16
CA LYS A 312 13.04 -7.72 -3.99
C LYS A 312 11.73 -8.42 -4.30
N GLN A 313 11.73 -9.75 -4.17
CA GLN A 313 10.58 -10.57 -4.52
C GLN A 313 9.58 -10.59 -3.37
N GLY A 314 8.36 -10.14 -3.64
CA GLY A 314 7.22 -10.38 -2.75
C GLY A 314 6.90 -11.87 -2.72
N ILE A 315 6.47 -12.37 -1.57
CA ILE A 315 6.00 -13.75 -1.44
C ILE A 315 4.47 -13.71 -1.44
N VAL A 316 3.90 -14.49 -2.35
CA VAL A 316 2.46 -14.65 -2.50
C VAL A 316 2.08 -16.03 -2.00
N ILE A 317 1.04 -16.07 -1.17
CA ILE A 317 0.45 -17.29 -0.65
C ILE A 317 -1.00 -17.30 -1.14
N PRO A 318 -1.36 -18.20 -2.09
CA PRO A 318 -2.76 -18.40 -2.44
C PRO A 318 -3.46 -19.11 -1.29
N PHE A 319 -4.70 -18.75 -1.02
CA PHE A 319 -5.55 -19.40 -0.03
C PHE A 319 -6.79 -19.95 -0.72
N THR A 320 -7.14 -21.18 -0.36
CA THR A 320 -8.43 -21.76 -0.71
C THR A 320 -9.38 -21.62 0.46
N SER A 321 -10.65 -21.34 0.19
CA SER A 321 -11.70 -21.25 1.20
C SER A 321 -13.05 -21.72 0.65
N ASP A 322 -14.02 -21.89 1.54
CA ASP A 322 -15.39 -22.28 1.18
C ASP A 322 -16.09 -21.24 0.28
N VAL A 323 -15.58 -20.02 0.19
CA VAL A 323 -16.13 -18.92 -0.64
C VAL A 323 -15.31 -18.63 -1.89
N GLY A 324 -14.19 -19.34 -2.09
CA GLY A 324 -13.30 -19.19 -3.26
C GLY A 324 -11.84 -18.93 -2.90
N GLU A 325 -11.03 -18.64 -3.91
CA GLU A 325 -9.59 -18.38 -3.77
C GLU A 325 -9.32 -16.89 -3.48
N PHE A 326 -8.35 -16.64 -2.61
CA PHE A 326 -7.85 -15.30 -2.32
C PHE A 326 -6.35 -15.33 -2.09
N HIS A 327 -5.70 -14.16 -2.07
CA HIS A 327 -4.25 -14.07 -1.99
C HIS A 327 -3.79 -13.24 -0.80
N VAL A 328 -2.71 -13.70 -0.18
CA VAL A 328 -1.91 -12.92 0.77
C VAL A 328 -0.56 -12.65 0.13
N GLU A 329 -0.18 -11.39 0.08
CA GLU A 329 1.15 -10.98 -0.36
C GLU A 329 1.88 -10.30 0.80
N VAL A 330 3.10 -10.76 1.06
CA VAL A 330 3.98 -10.13 2.04
C VAL A 330 5.30 -9.77 1.37
N ILE A 331 5.67 -8.52 1.49
CA ILE A 331 6.96 -7.99 1.04
C ILE A 331 7.69 -7.52 2.29
N ILE A 332 8.93 -7.97 2.47
CA ILE A 332 9.79 -7.47 3.55
C ILE A 332 11.18 -7.16 3.03
N ASN A 333 11.84 -6.26 3.73
CA ASN A 333 13.22 -5.93 3.51
C ASN A 333 13.89 -5.56 4.83
N ASP A 334 15.11 -6.06 5.02
CA ASP A 334 15.99 -5.58 6.06
C ASP A 334 16.29 -4.08 5.83
N GLN A 335 16.09 -3.29 6.87
CA GLN A 335 16.61 -1.94 6.96
C GLN A 335 18.06 -2.05 7.42
N GLU A 336 19.00 -1.52 6.63
CA GLU A 336 20.34 -1.27 7.16
C GLU A 336 20.21 -0.30 8.34
N PRO A 337 20.88 -0.55 9.48
CA PRO A 337 20.90 0.43 10.56
C PRO A 337 21.42 1.76 10.00
N PRO A 338 20.87 2.91 10.46
CA PRO A 338 21.40 4.20 10.04
C PRO A 338 22.90 4.22 10.28
N ALA A 339 23.66 4.64 9.25
CA ALA A 339 25.10 4.81 9.38
C ALA A 339 25.38 5.69 10.60
N ALA A 340 26.21 5.17 11.50
CA ALA A 340 26.59 5.83 12.76
C ALA A 340 27.32 7.15 12.53
#